data_AF-A0A8B2HSA1-F1
#
_entry.id   AF-A0A8B2HSA1-F1
#
_cell.length_a   1.000
_cell.length_b   1.000
_cell.length_c   1.000
_cell.angle_alpha   90.00
_cell.angle_beta   90.00
_cell.angle_gamma   90.00
#
_symmetry.space_group_name_H-M   'P 1'
#
loop_
_entity.id
_entity.type
_entity.pdbx_description
1 polymer ?
#
loop_
_entity_poly.entity_id
_entity_poly.type
_entity_poly.pdbx_seq_one_letter_code
_entity_poly.pdbx_strand_id
1 'polypeptide(L)'
;MNLKLFVFLFIFSSFLFGTSFDDTAFSQTSNLFVIFEDDVSESYEVPLSSDGKYVLNQNHSWVRDESSRFNLVSYSVDGKDSVSIDRTPRGVIHLEIPGGVSQIVFSAVPQYPLVISGTDEYSFLPTSPTNDNWFDAGSEISVTVPTTIPVEKNKVRQEITGWALDKHDFRNLPENESNFFITPPITMSQPHVIDFVSQTQYKLNVVSDIGTTTGSGWYKQDDEVSISASAPMEGFTMNVLIGWDGPVIESDGDSAKVIIDGPTTITAKWEKNSSLGIVLVVIPAVIVAGIVVKKFKKPKKSPSESELAYVTKPEISEKKSNNKNFEKEFSEYFSKQVLDHLESLHNSKLISDSKYSKIKKRL
;
A
#
# COMPACT_ATOMS: atom_id res chain seq x y z
N MET A 1 -61.15 -16.28 1.60
CA MET A 1 -61.81 -15.03 1.16
C MET A 1 -61.54 -14.92 -0.33
N ASN A 2 -62.52 -15.32 -1.15
CA ASN A 2 -62.38 -15.50 -2.59
C ASN A 2 -62.55 -14.16 -3.30
N LEU A 3 -61.52 -13.64 -3.96
CA LEU A 3 -61.62 -12.44 -4.78
C LEU A 3 -61.79 -12.85 -6.25
N LYS A 4 -62.95 -12.52 -6.81
CA LYS A 4 -63.38 -12.86 -8.17
C LYS A 4 -62.63 -12.00 -9.20
N LEU A 5 -62.07 -12.68 -10.20
CA LEU A 5 -61.53 -12.15 -11.43
C LEU A 5 -62.67 -11.59 -12.29
N PHE A 6 -62.65 -10.30 -12.63
CA PHE A 6 -63.58 -9.69 -13.59
C PHE A 6 -62.96 -9.76 -14.99
N VAL A 7 -63.46 -10.66 -15.83
CA VAL A 7 -63.19 -10.69 -17.27
C VAL A 7 -64.30 -9.88 -17.94
N PHE A 8 -63.96 -8.75 -18.55
CA PHE A 8 -64.88 -7.99 -19.39
C PHE A 8 -64.85 -8.56 -20.81
N LEU A 9 -65.91 -9.28 -21.19
CA LEU A 9 -66.16 -9.77 -22.54
C LEU A 9 -67.14 -8.80 -23.22
N PHE A 10 -66.66 -7.93 -24.11
CA PHE A 10 -67.54 -7.12 -24.95
C PHE A 10 -67.90 -7.91 -26.20
N ILE A 11 -69.15 -8.39 -26.27
CA ILE A 11 -69.78 -8.90 -27.50
C ILE A 11 -70.55 -7.72 -28.10
N PHE A 12 -70.11 -7.20 -29.24
CA PHE A 12 -70.92 -6.30 -30.05
C PHE A 12 -71.61 -7.10 -31.16
N SER A 13 -72.93 -7.08 -31.15
CA SER A 13 -73.78 -7.67 -32.18
C SER A 13 -73.87 -6.73 -33.39
N SER A 14 -73.55 -7.24 -34.57
CA SER A 14 -73.69 -6.50 -35.82
C SER A 14 -75.09 -6.75 -36.40
N PHE A 15 -75.94 -5.71 -36.36
CA PHE A 15 -77.13 -5.62 -37.21
C PHE A 15 -76.67 -5.30 -38.64
N LEU A 16 -77.03 -6.15 -39.61
CA LEU A 16 -76.84 -5.87 -41.04
C LEU A 16 -78.16 -5.36 -41.64
N PHE A 17 -78.23 -4.06 -41.92
CA PHE A 17 -79.09 -3.53 -42.97
C PHE A 17 -78.21 -3.31 -44.21
N GLY A 18 -78.56 -3.98 -45.31
CA GLY A 18 -77.87 -3.83 -46.58
C GLY A 18 -78.31 -2.57 -47.32
N THR A 19 -77.35 -1.74 -47.70
CA THR A 19 -77.43 -0.85 -48.87
C THR A 19 -76.02 -0.68 -49.44
N SER A 20 -75.88 -1.01 -50.72
CA SER A 20 -74.70 -0.81 -51.54
C SER A 20 -74.26 0.65 -51.60
N PHE A 21 -73.01 0.93 -51.26
CA PHE A 21 -72.33 2.19 -51.55
C PHE A 21 -70.88 1.95 -51.97
N ASP A 22 -70.46 2.85 -52.86
CA ASP A 22 -69.18 3.05 -53.54
C ASP A 22 -67.91 2.47 -52.91
N ASP A 23 -67.07 1.91 -53.79
CA ASP A 23 -65.73 1.42 -53.53
C ASP A 23 -64.75 2.61 -53.41
N THR A 24 -64.93 3.45 -52.38
CA THR A 24 -63.85 4.32 -51.91
C THR A 24 -62.90 3.46 -51.10
N ALA A 25 -61.67 3.30 -51.59
CA ALA A 25 -60.58 2.66 -50.87
C ALA A 25 -60.41 3.32 -49.49
N PHE A 26 -61.08 2.76 -48.48
CA PHE A 26 -60.79 3.04 -47.08
C PHE A 26 -59.38 2.52 -46.85
N SER A 27 -58.42 3.44 -46.71
CA SER A 27 -57.14 3.09 -46.10
C SER A 27 -57.47 2.55 -44.71
N GLN A 28 -57.37 1.23 -44.53
CA GLN A 28 -57.45 0.63 -43.21
C GLN A 28 -56.21 1.08 -42.45
N THR A 29 -56.34 2.15 -41.67
CA THR A 29 -55.33 2.51 -40.67
C THR A 29 -55.34 1.41 -39.62
N SER A 30 -54.31 0.57 -39.63
CA SER A 30 -54.06 -0.34 -38.52
C SER A 30 -53.29 0.43 -37.44
N ASN A 31 -53.67 0.24 -36.18
CA ASN A 31 -52.94 0.83 -35.06
C ASN A 31 -51.99 -0.22 -34.50
N LEU A 32 -50.77 0.21 -34.21
CA LEU A 32 -49.79 -0.55 -33.44
C LEU A 32 -49.91 -0.16 -31.97
N PHE A 33 -50.12 -1.15 -31.10
CA PHE A 33 -50.14 -0.97 -29.66
C PHE A 33 -48.73 -1.19 -29.08
N VAL A 34 -48.16 -0.16 -28.46
CA VAL A 34 -46.88 -0.24 -27.76
C VAL A 34 -47.16 -0.33 -26.27
N ILE A 35 -46.74 -1.42 -25.66
CA ILE A 35 -47.00 -1.75 -24.25
C ILE A 35 -45.67 -2.00 -23.54
N PHE A 36 -45.66 -1.78 -22.23
CA PHE A 36 -44.56 -2.12 -21.37
C PHE A 36 -45.00 -3.19 -20.36
N GLU A 37 -44.18 -4.23 -20.18
CA GLU A 37 -44.43 -5.27 -19.17
C GLU A 37 -44.50 -4.65 -17.77
N ASP A 38 -45.29 -5.25 -16.89
CA ASP A 38 -45.43 -4.85 -15.48
C ASP A 38 -45.72 -3.35 -15.26
N ASP A 39 -46.32 -2.69 -16.25
CA ASP A 39 -46.72 -1.28 -16.22
C ASP A 39 -45.55 -0.31 -15.92
N VAL A 40 -44.34 -0.66 -16.39
CA VAL A 40 -43.13 0.16 -16.17
C VAL A 40 -43.14 1.49 -16.96
N SER A 41 -44.08 1.67 -17.88
CA SER A 41 -44.34 2.93 -18.60
C SER A 41 -45.73 2.90 -19.23
N GLU A 42 -46.29 4.09 -19.51
CA GLU A 42 -47.59 4.23 -20.17
C GLU A 42 -47.58 3.61 -21.57
N SER A 43 -48.62 2.84 -21.88
CA SER A 43 -48.85 2.31 -23.23
C SER A 43 -49.40 3.39 -24.16
N TYR A 44 -49.11 3.27 -25.45
CA TYR A 44 -49.58 4.22 -26.46
C TYR A 44 -49.82 3.56 -27.81
N GLU A 45 -50.60 4.23 -28.65
CA GLU A 45 -50.94 3.78 -29.99
C GLU A 45 -50.17 4.57 -31.05
N VAL A 46 -49.71 3.85 -32.08
CA VAL A 46 -49.09 4.44 -33.26
C VAL A 46 -49.96 4.13 -34.48
N PRO A 47 -50.45 5.15 -35.21
CA PRO A 47 -51.15 4.91 -36.47
C PRO A 47 -50.15 4.44 -37.54
N LEU A 48 -50.38 3.25 -38.11
CA LEU A 48 -49.57 2.75 -39.22
C LEU A 48 -50.14 3.26 -40.55
N SER A 49 -49.28 3.85 -41.39
CA SER A 49 -49.65 4.17 -42.77
C SER A 49 -49.73 2.89 -43.61
N SER A 50 -50.58 2.91 -44.64
CA SER A 50 -50.83 1.82 -45.60
C SER A 50 -49.58 1.28 -46.32
N ASP A 51 -48.48 2.01 -46.20
CA ASP A 51 -47.24 1.92 -46.97
C ASP A 51 -46.16 1.09 -46.25
N GLY A 52 -46.47 0.58 -45.05
CA GLY A 52 -45.95 -0.72 -44.60
C GLY A 52 -44.63 -0.75 -43.84
N LYS A 53 -44.12 0.38 -43.34
CA LYS A 53 -42.99 0.40 -42.38
C LYS A 53 -43.09 1.58 -41.42
N TYR A 54 -43.06 1.32 -40.12
CA TYR A 54 -42.95 2.35 -39.08
C TYR A 54 -41.65 2.19 -38.33
N VAL A 55 -40.94 3.29 -38.04
CA VAL A 55 -39.75 3.27 -37.19
C VAL A 55 -40.14 3.68 -35.79
N LEU A 56 -40.16 2.71 -34.88
CA LEU A 56 -40.41 2.94 -33.47
C LEU A 56 -39.11 3.33 -32.77
N ASN A 57 -39.15 4.44 -32.05
CA ASN A 57 -38.03 4.95 -31.27
C ASN A 57 -38.28 4.70 -29.79
N GLN A 58 -37.39 3.97 -29.13
CA GLN A 58 -37.49 3.70 -27.69
C GLN A 58 -36.16 3.99 -27.00
N ASN A 59 -36.20 4.74 -25.90
CA ASN A 59 -34.99 5.00 -25.11
C ASN A 59 -34.52 3.72 -24.42
N HIS A 60 -33.21 3.53 -24.34
CA HIS A 60 -32.62 2.44 -23.55
C HIS A 60 -32.87 2.61 -22.04
N SER A 61 -32.92 3.85 -21.54
CA SER A 61 -33.24 4.15 -20.15
C SER A 61 -34.19 5.33 -20.04
N TRP A 62 -35.06 5.29 -19.03
CA TRP A 62 -35.92 6.43 -18.69
C TRP A 62 -36.09 6.54 -17.17
N VAL A 63 -36.37 7.77 -16.72
CA VAL A 63 -36.57 8.07 -15.30
C VAL A 63 -37.83 7.36 -14.82
N ARG A 64 -37.73 6.66 -13.70
CA ARG A 64 -38.87 6.08 -12.99
C ARG A 64 -39.34 7.02 -11.88
N ASP A 65 -38.39 7.52 -11.10
CA ASP A 65 -38.59 8.50 -10.03
C ASP A 65 -37.30 9.29 -9.80
N GLU A 66 -37.25 10.13 -8.76
CA GLU A 66 -36.08 10.97 -8.44
C GLU A 66 -34.79 10.18 -8.17
N SER A 67 -34.90 8.87 -7.94
CA SER A 67 -33.86 8.02 -7.39
C SER A 67 -33.59 6.74 -8.20
N SER A 68 -34.48 6.41 -9.13
CA SER A 68 -34.41 5.17 -9.91
C SER A 68 -34.70 5.39 -11.40
N ARG A 69 -34.19 4.50 -12.23
CA ARG A 69 -34.46 4.47 -13.68
C ARG A 69 -34.95 3.10 -14.10
N PHE A 70 -35.67 3.02 -15.20
CA PHE A 70 -35.80 1.77 -15.92
C PHE A 70 -34.69 1.65 -16.97
N ASN A 71 -34.22 0.44 -17.21
CA ASN A 71 -33.38 0.13 -18.37
C ASN A 71 -34.03 -0.99 -19.17
N LEU A 72 -34.03 -0.85 -20.49
CA LEU A 72 -34.66 -1.75 -21.45
C LEU A 72 -33.88 -3.07 -21.56
N VAL A 73 -34.58 -4.21 -21.52
CA VAL A 73 -33.98 -5.56 -21.58
C VAL A 73 -34.29 -6.24 -22.89
N SER A 74 -35.55 -6.20 -23.31
CA SER A 74 -36.02 -6.95 -24.47
C SER A 74 -37.31 -6.35 -25.03
N TYR A 75 -37.74 -6.88 -26.16
CA TYR A 75 -39.07 -6.64 -26.69
C TYR A 75 -39.64 -7.90 -27.32
N SER A 76 -40.96 -8.03 -27.36
CA SER A 76 -41.67 -9.06 -28.12
C SER A 76 -42.64 -8.41 -29.11
N VAL A 77 -42.94 -9.13 -30.19
CA VAL A 77 -43.83 -8.67 -31.26
C VAL A 77 -44.98 -9.66 -31.39
N ASP A 78 -46.22 -9.18 -31.26
CA ASP A 78 -47.45 -9.98 -31.31
C ASP A 78 -47.41 -11.25 -30.42
N GLY A 79 -46.82 -11.14 -29.22
CA GLY A 79 -46.73 -12.24 -28.25
C GLY A 79 -45.77 -13.37 -28.63
N LYS A 80 -44.89 -13.16 -29.62
CA LYS A 80 -43.82 -14.10 -30.00
C LYS A 80 -42.66 -14.07 -28.99
N ASP A 81 -41.64 -14.89 -29.25
CA ASP A 81 -40.42 -14.93 -28.46
C ASP A 81 -39.78 -13.54 -28.31
N SER A 82 -39.27 -13.27 -27.11
CA SER A 82 -38.61 -12.00 -26.79
C SER A 82 -37.24 -11.90 -27.46
N VAL A 83 -36.97 -10.74 -28.04
CA VAL A 83 -35.68 -10.36 -28.61
C VAL A 83 -34.91 -9.54 -27.57
N SER A 84 -33.74 -10.03 -27.16
CA SER A 84 -32.86 -9.34 -26.22
C SER A 84 -32.26 -8.08 -26.84
N ILE A 85 -32.09 -7.04 -26.02
CA ILE A 85 -31.47 -5.77 -26.38
C ILE A 85 -30.18 -5.59 -25.56
N ASP A 86 -29.14 -5.08 -26.20
CA ASP A 86 -27.91 -4.70 -25.51
C ASP A 86 -28.18 -3.58 -24.51
N ARG A 87 -27.73 -3.79 -23.27
CA ARG A 87 -27.94 -2.90 -22.14
C ARG A 87 -27.01 -1.70 -22.25
N THR A 88 -27.57 -0.50 -22.43
CA THR A 88 -26.80 0.75 -22.46
C THR A 88 -27.44 1.79 -21.55
N PRO A 89 -26.67 2.70 -20.94
CA PRO A 89 -27.23 3.64 -19.97
C PRO A 89 -28.06 4.75 -20.64
N ARG A 90 -27.80 5.01 -21.92
CA ARG A 90 -28.41 6.07 -22.73
C ARG A 90 -28.47 5.64 -24.19
N GLY A 91 -29.31 6.32 -24.95
CA GLY A 91 -29.47 6.10 -26.38
C GLY A 91 -30.90 5.69 -26.71
N VAL A 92 -31.14 5.50 -28.00
CA VAL A 92 -32.45 5.16 -28.56
C VAL A 92 -32.27 3.94 -29.46
N ILE A 93 -33.10 2.93 -29.26
CA ILE A 93 -33.25 1.86 -30.24
C ILE A 93 -34.23 2.31 -31.33
N HIS A 94 -33.90 1.93 -32.56
CA HIS A 94 -34.73 2.17 -33.73
C HIS A 94 -35.22 0.82 -34.22
N LEU A 95 -36.52 0.56 -34.09
CA LEU A 95 -37.13 -0.69 -34.53
C LEU A 95 -37.94 -0.44 -35.79
N GLU A 96 -37.53 -1.05 -36.91
CA GLU A 96 -38.36 -1.12 -38.11
C GLU A 96 -39.48 -2.14 -37.90
N ILE A 97 -40.71 -1.66 -37.82
CA ILE A 97 -41.90 -2.48 -37.60
C ILE A 97 -42.50 -2.84 -38.97
N PRO A 98 -42.53 -4.13 -39.35
CA PRO A 98 -43.19 -4.57 -40.57
C PRO A 98 -44.70 -4.28 -40.53
N GLY A 99 -45.30 -4.05 -41.69
CA GLY A 99 -46.76 -4.00 -41.80
C GLY A 99 -47.44 -5.28 -41.29
N GLY A 100 -48.60 -5.11 -40.64
CA GLY A 100 -49.40 -6.21 -40.09
C GLY A 100 -49.08 -6.59 -38.64
N VAL A 101 -48.10 -5.93 -38.00
CA VAL A 101 -47.88 -6.03 -36.56
C VAL A 101 -48.97 -5.26 -35.82
N SER A 102 -49.53 -5.89 -34.79
CA SER A 102 -50.58 -5.31 -33.95
C SER A 102 -50.06 -4.83 -32.60
N GLN A 103 -49.04 -5.50 -32.07
CA GLN A 103 -48.58 -5.28 -30.71
C GLN A 103 -47.06 -5.41 -30.58
N ILE A 104 -46.45 -4.50 -29.84
CA ILE A 104 -45.09 -4.62 -29.33
C ILE A 104 -45.11 -4.47 -27.82
N VAL A 105 -44.43 -5.37 -27.14
CA VAL A 105 -44.30 -5.33 -25.68
C VAL A 105 -42.83 -5.17 -25.33
N PHE A 106 -42.48 -4.09 -24.64
CA PHE A 106 -41.14 -3.84 -24.11
C PHE A 106 -41.02 -4.36 -22.69
N SER A 107 -39.92 -5.05 -22.40
CA SER A 107 -39.55 -5.46 -21.03
C SER A 107 -38.39 -4.62 -20.52
N ALA A 108 -38.50 -4.12 -19.31
CA ALA A 108 -37.47 -3.30 -18.67
C ALA A 108 -37.37 -3.62 -17.18
N VAL A 109 -36.19 -3.35 -16.62
CA VAL A 109 -35.87 -3.65 -15.23
C VAL A 109 -35.54 -2.34 -14.51
N PRO A 110 -36.09 -2.08 -13.30
CA PRO A 110 -35.68 -0.95 -12.48
C PRO A 110 -34.20 -1.07 -12.12
N GLN A 111 -33.49 0.04 -12.10
CA GLN A 111 -32.12 0.16 -11.69
C GLN A 111 -31.95 1.24 -10.63
N TYR A 112 -31.04 0.99 -9.69
CA TYR A 112 -30.64 1.93 -8.64
C TYR A 112 -29.14 2.24 -8.73
N PRO A 113 -28.71 3.46 -8.39
CA PRO A 113 -27.30 3.80 -8.40
C PRO A 113 -26.61 3.32 -7.12
N LEU A 114 -25.37 2.84 -7.27
CA LEU A 114 -24.43 2.62 -6.17
C LEU A 114 -23.32 3.67 -6.29
N VAL A 115 -23.30 4.63 -5.37
CA VAL A 115 -22.35 5.75 -5.37
C VAL A 115 -21.20 5.43 -4.44
N ILE A 116 -19.97 5.64 -4.90
CA ILE A 116 -18.75 5.49 -4.11
C ILE A 116 -18.22 6.87 -3.73
N SER A 117 -17.83 7.02 -2.47
CA SER A 117 -17.15 8.20 -1.95
C SER A 117 -15.91 7.80 -1.14
N GLY A 118 -14.97 8.74 -0.98
CA GLY A 118 -13.74 8.53 -0.22
C GLY A 118 -12.60 7.83 -0.96
N THR A 119 -12.85 7.27 -2.15
CA THR A 119 -11.83 6.73 -3.06
C THR A 119 -12.30 6.82 -4.52
N ASP A 120 -11.36 7.06 -5.43
CA ASP A 120 -11.58 7.00 -6.88
C ASP A 120 -11.08 5.68 -7.49
N GLU A 121 -10.34 4.87 -6.72
CA GLU A 121 -9.85 3.54 -7.13
C GLU A 121 -10.78 2.46 -6.58
N TYR A 122 -11.67 1.95 -7.44
CA TYR A 122 -12.61 0.89 -7.08
C TYR A 122 -13.06 0.10 -8.31
N SER A 123 -13.65 -1.07 -8.07
CA SER A 123 -14.38 -1.84 -9.08
C SER A 123 -15.60 -2.55 -8.48
N PHE A 124 -16.58 -2.83 -9.32
CA PHE A 124 -17.80 -3.54 -8.94
C PHE A 124 -17.73 -5.01 -9.36
N LEU A 125 -18.24 -5.88 -8.49
CA LEU A 125 -18.41 -7.30 -8.75
C LEU A 125 -19.85 -7.73 -8.41
N PRO A 126 -20.66 -8.15 -9.40
CA PRO A 126 -20.42 -8.06 -10.84
C PRO A 126 -20.37 -6.60 -11.34
N THR A 127 -19.88 -6.41 -12.56
CA THR A 127 -19.96 -5.10 -13.24
C THR A 127 -21.41 -4.76 -13.58
N SER A 128 -21.74 -3.47 -13.66
CA SER A 128 -23.07 -3.03 -14.09
C SER A 128 -23.40 -3.55 -15.50
N PRO A 129 -24.66 -3.98 -15.75
CA PRO A 129 -25.10 -4.38 -17.08
C PRO A 129 -25.01 -3.24 -18.10
N THR A 130 -25.05 -1.99 -17.64
CA THR A 130 -24.96 -0.78 -18.47
C THR A 130 -23.58 -0.13 -18.43
N ASN A 131 -22.57 -0.80 -17.84
CA ASN A 131 -21.20 -0.32 -17.70
C ASN A 131 -21.10 1.10 -17.07
N ASP A 132 -22.01 1.40 -16.16
CA ASP A 132 -22.02 2.60 -15.33
C ASP A 132 -22.17 2.19 -13.85
N ASN A 133 -22.61 3.10 -12.99
CA ASN A 133 -22.82 2.82 -11.56
C ASN A 133 -24.27 2.46 -11.21
N TRP A 134 -25.07 2.04 -12.18
CA TRP A 134 -26.47 1.67 -12.01
C TRP A 134 -26.64 0.16 -12.13
N PHE A 135 -27.42 -0.43 -11.23
CA PHE A 135 -27.55 -1.88 -11.10
C PHE A 135 -29.01 -2.27 -11.02
N ASP A 136 -29.33 -3.44 -11.58
CA ASP A 136 -30.68 -3.98 -11.64
C ASP A 136 -31.22 -4.24 -10.22
N ALA A 137 -32.51 -3.96 -10.03
CA ALA A 137 -33.18 -4.13 -8.75
C ALA A 137 -33.06 -5.58 -8.24
N GLY A 138 -32.69 -5.73 -6.97
CA GLY A 138 -32.49 -7.02 -6.33
C GLY A 138 -31.14 -7.69 -6.63
N SER A 139 -30.29 -7.11 -7.49
CA SER A 139 -28.92 -7.60 -7.67
C SER A 139 -28.08 -7.41 -6.40
N GLU A 140 -27.09 -8.28 -6.21
CA GLU A 140 -26.15 -8.19 -5.10
C GLU A 140 -24.77 -7.78 -5.63
N ILE A 141 -24.29 -6.62 -5.18
CA ILE A 141 -23.05 -6.00 -5.69
C ILE A 141 -22.03 -5.89 -4.55
N SER A 142 -20.82 -6.37 -4.78
CA SER A 142 -19.66 -6.12 -3.94
C SER A 142 -18.75 -5.07 -4.58
N VAL A 143 -18.13 -4.23 -3.75
CA VAL A 143 -17.15 -3.23 -4.19
C VAL A 143 -15.77 -3.65 -3.75
N THR A 144 -14.84 -3.67 -4.69
CA THR A 144 -13.42 -3.96 -4.45
C THR A 144 -12.63 -2.66 -4.46
N VAL A 145 -11.83 -2.43 -3.43
CA VAL A 145 -10.94 -1.27 -3.31
C VAL A 145 -9.53 -1.73 -2.92
N PRO A 146 -8.46 -1.08 -3.40
CA PRO A 146 -7.13 -1.29 -2.84
C PRO A 146 -7.10 -0.79 -1.40
N THR A 147 -6.41 -1.51 -0.51
CA THR A 147 -6.28 -1.11 0.90
C THR A 147 -5.31 0.06 1.08
N THR A 148 -4.41 0.27 0.12
CA THR A 148 -3.53 1.44 0.09
C THR A 148 -3.42 2.04 -1.31
N ILE A 149 -3.45 3.36 -1.40
CA ILE A 149 -3.42 4.13 -2.65
C ILE A 149 -2.19 5.06 -2.62
N PRO A 150 -1.22 4.93 -3.53
CA PRO A 150 -0.06 5.82 -3.56
C PRO A 150 -0.45 7.23 -4.01
N VAL A 151 -0.19 8.24 -3.18
CA VAL A 151 -0.41 9.66 -3.52
C VAL A 151 0.86 10.25 -4.12
N GLU A 152 1.99 10.03 -3.46
CA GLU A 152 3.31 10.36 -3.96
C GLU A 152 4.20 9.12 -3.85
N LYS A 153 4.73 8.67 -4.98
CA LYS A 153 5.49 7.42 -5.07
C LYS A 153 6.59 7.37 -4.01
N ASN A 154 6.56 6.31 -3.19
CA ASN A 154 7.51 6.04 -2.11
C ASN A 154 7.62 7.12 -1.02
N LYS A 155 6.62 8.01 -0.89
CA LYS A 155 6.62 9.10 0.11
C LYS A 155 5.32 9.21 0.87
N VAL A 156 4.19 9.22 0.14
CA VAL A 156 2.85 9.43 0.71
C VAL A 156 1.90 8.40 0.12
N ARG A 157 1.09 7.76 0.96
CA ARG A 157 -0.03 6.90 0.54
C ARG A 157 -1.25 7.16 1.42
N GLN A 158 -2.44 6.92 0.89
CA GLN A 158 -3.65 6.76 1.69
C GLN A 158 -3.80 5.28 2.04
N GLU A 159 -4.24 5.00 3.25
CA GLU A 159 -4.68 3.68 3.69
C GLU A 159 -6.18 3.74 3.95
N ILE A 160 -6.97 2.84 3.35
CA ILE A 160 -8.38 2.71 3.67
C ILE A 160 -8.48 2.02 5.03
N THR A 161 -9.10 2.69 6.01
CA THR A 161 -9.19 2.21 7.41
C THR A 161 -10.59 1.73 7.76
N GLY A 162 -11.62 2.19 7.03
CA GLY A 162 -12.98 1.75 7.23
C GLY A 162 -13.91 2.14 6.09
N TRP A 163 -15.17 1.77 6.25
CA TRP A 163 -16.24 2.11 5.32
C TRP A 163 -17.60 2.19 6.03
N ALA A 164 -18.55 2.90 5.43
CA ALA A 164 -19.94 2.96 5.87
C ALA A 164 -20.89 2.79 4.67
N LEU A 165 -22.00 2.07 4.89
CA LEU A 165 -23.09 1.97 3.91
C LEU A 165 -24.18 2.96 4.30
N ASP A 166 -24.60 3.77 3.34
CA ASP A 166 -25.65 4.79 3.48
C ASP A 166 -25.42 5.73 4.67
N LYS A 167 -24.15 6.01 5.00
CA LYS A 167 -23.73 6.82 6.16
C LYS A 167 -24.18 6.25 7.52
N HIS A 168 -24.55 4.98 7.57
CA HIS A 168 -24.86 4.25 8.79
C HIS A 168 -23.69 3.34 9.19
N ASP A 169 -23.48 3.21 10.50
CA ASP A 169 -22.56 2.27 11.15
C ASP A 169 -21.18 2.14 10.48
N PHE A 170 -20.23 2.96 10.92
CA PHE A 170 -18.85 2.88 10.48
C PHE A 170 -18.21 1.53 10.86
N ARG A 171 -17.59 0.89 9.87
CA ARG A 171 -16.93 -0.41 10.02
C ARG A 171 -15.46 -0.27 9.71
N ASN A 172 -14.61 -0.63 10.67
CA ASN A 172 -13.17 -0.76 10.42
C ASN A 172 -12.92 -1.91 9.44
N LEU A 173 -11.91 -1.75 8.59
CA LEU A 173 -11.42 -2.85 7.78
C LEU A 173 -10.81 -3.93 8.70
N PRO A 174 -11.01 -5.23 8.39
CA PRO A 174 -10.32 -6.28 9.11
C PRO A 174 -8.82 -6.18 8.88
N GLU A 175 -8.02 -6.41 9.93
CA GLU A 175 -6.57 -6.55 9.81
C GLU A 175 -6.25 -7.79 8.97
N ASN A 176 -6.04 -7.60 7.67
CA ASN A 176 -5.69 -8.65 6.73
C ASN A 176 -4.53 -8.16 5.85
N GLU A 177 -3.61 -9.05 5.50
CA GLU A 177 -2.45 -8.78 4.62
C GLU A 177 -2.83 -8.63 3.13
N SER A 178 -4.14 -8.63 2.82
CA SER A 178 -4.61 -8.43 1.44
C SER A 178 -4.40 -6.97 1.00
N ASN A 179 -3.90 -6.79 -0.23
CA ASN A 179 -3.81 -5.48 -0.88
C ASN A 179 -5.18 -4.92 -1.30
N PHE A 180 -6.23 -5.74 -1.21
CA PHE A 180 -7.59 -5.36 -1.59
C PHE A 180 -8.59 -5.73 -0.50
N PHE A 181 -9.59 -4.87 -0.33
CA PHE A 181 -10.77 -5.11 0.47
C PHE A 181 -11.99 -5.26 -0.46
N ILE A 182 -12.86 -6.22 -0.12
CA ILE A 182 -14.12 -6.47 -0.84
C ILE A 182 -15.25 -6.32 0.16
N THR A 183 -16.22 -5.45 -0.13
CA THR A 183 -17.40 -5.28 0.74
C THR A 183 -18.25 -6.56 0.75
N PRO A 184 -18.99 -6.83 1.84
CA PRO A 184 -20.11 -7.76 1.78
C PRO A 184 -21.06 -7.39 0.63
N PRO A 185 -21.78 -8.36 0.04
CA PRO A 185 -22.73 -8.08 -1.03
C PRO A 185 -23.82 -7.10 -0.58
N ILE A 186 -24.10 -6.09 -1.41
CA ILE A 186 -25.10 -5.05 -1.17
C ILE A 186 -26.27 -5.31 -2.12
N THR A 187 -27.45 -5.53 -1.55
CA THR A 187 -28.67 -5.74 -2.32
C THR A 187 -29.22 -4.42 -2.85
N MET A 188 -29.29 -4.28 -4.17
CA MET A 188 -29.76 -3.08 -4.86
C MET A 188 -31.28 -2.98 -4.84
N SER A 189 -31.83 -2.63 -3.67
CA SER A 189 -33.28 -2.40 -3.47
C SER A 189 -33.68 -0.93 -3.56
N GLN A 190 -32.69 -0.05 -3.41
CA GLN A 190 -32.80 1.40 -3.41
C GLN A 190 -31.42 1.99 -3.80
N PRO A 191 -31.30 3.32 -3.98
CA PRO A 191 -30.00 3.96 -4.11
C PRO A 191 -29.14 3.74 -2.88
N HIS A 192 -27.86 3.44 -3.10
CA HIS A 192 -26.91 3.25 -2.01
C HIS A 192 -25.69 4.15 -2.17
N VAL A 193 -25.10 4.55 -1.04
CA VAL A 193 -23.82 5.27 -0.97
C VAL A 193 -22.86 4.48 -0.10
N ILE A 194 -21.68 4.15 -0.63
CA ILE A 194 -20.57 3.65 0.18
C ILE A 194 -19.58 4.77 0.39
N ASP A 195 -19.26 5.05 1.64
CA ASP A 195 -18.26 6.03 2.03
C ASP A 195 -17.04 5.30 2.61
N PHE A 196 -15.91 5.36 1.92
CA PHE A 196 -14.64 4.80 2.39
C PHE A 196 -13.86 5.86 3.17
N VAL A 197 -13.43 5.51 4.38
CA VAL A 197 -12.59 6.39 5.19
C VAL A 197 -11.14 5.99 5.00
N SER A 198 -10.31 7.00 4.75
CA SER A 198 -8.88 6.84 4.55
C SER A 198 -8.07 7.64 5.57
N GLN A 199 -6.86 7.17 5.82
CA GLN A 199 -5.87 7.85 6.64
C GLN A 199 -4.56 8.00 5.85
N THR A 200 -3.94 9.17 5.97
CA THR A 200 -2.66 9.44 5.33
C THR A 200 -1.52 8.75 6.09
N GLN A 201 -0.66 8.08 5.33
CA GLN A 201 0.57 7.48 5.81
C GLN A 201 1.78 8.05 5.07
N TYR A 202 2.87 8.22 5.81
CA TYR A 202 4.15 8.72 5.31
C TYR A 202 5.21 7.62 5.35
N LYS A 203 6.12 7.68 4.36
CA LYS A 203 7.26 6.76 4.31
C LYS A 203 8.36 7.25 5.24
N LEU A 204 8.77 6.39 6.17
CA LEU A 204 10.03 6.53 6.91
C LEU A 204 11.09 5.63 6.26
N ASN A 205 12.23 6.22 5.94
CA ASN A 205 13.40 5.52 5.41
C ASN A 205 14.61 5.71 6.33
N VAL A 206 14.98 4.68 7.05
CA VAL A 206 16.17 4.65 7.91
C VAL A 206 17.31 3.99 7.15
N VAL A 207 18.36 4.76 6.87
CA VAL A 207 19.51 4.34 6.07
C VAL A 207 20.79 4.37 6.88
N SER A 208 21.75 3.54 6.50
CA SER A 208 23.08 3.48 7.10
C SER A 208 24.10 3.10 6.04
N ASP A 209 25.24 3.78 6.01
CA ASP A 209 26.33 3.45 5.08
C ASP A 209 27.00 2.10 5.42
N ILE A 210 26.89 1.67 6.67
CA ILE A 210 27.44 0.41 7.18
C ILE A 210 26.43 -0.31 8.07
N GLY A 211 26.38 -1.64 7.99
CA GLY A 211 25.52 -2.45 8.84
C GLY A 211 24.04 -2.47 8.41
N THR A 212 23.14 -2.63 9.38
CA THR A 212 21.69 -2.75 9.18
C THR A 212 20.92 -1.73 10.00
N THR A 213 19.73 -1.36 9.52
CA THR A 213 18.80 -0.45 10.19
C THR A 213 17.45 -1.12 10.41
N THR A 214 16.71 -0.63 11.42
CA THR A 214 15.31 -1.03 11.68
C THR A 214 14.42 0.21 11.76
N GLY A 215 13.10 0.01 11.59
CA GLY A 215 12.11 1.09 11.66
C GLY A 215 11.78 1.76 10.32
N SER A 216 12.38 1.34 9.20
CA SER A 216 11.90 1.77 7.87
C SER A 216 10.51 1.18 7.59
N GLY A 217 9.58 1.99 7.10
CA GLY A 217 8.18 1.58 7.03
C GLY A 217 7.24 2.64 6.49
N TRP A 218 5.95 2.35 6.53
CA TRP A 218 4.88 3.30 6.32
C TRP A 218 4.19 3.50 7.67
N TYR A 219 4.00 4.75 8.06
CA TYR A 219 3.49 5.11 9.38
C TYR A 219 2.43 6.19 9.24
N LYS A 220 1.46 6.22 10.15
CA LYS A 220 0.46 7.27 10.18
C LYS A 220 1.11 8.58 10.61
N GLN A 221 0.46 9.68 10.29
CA GLN A 221 0.82 10.97 10.85
C GLN A 221 0.77 10.89 12.39
N ASP A 222 1.75 11.53 13.03
CA ASP A 222 1.96 11.62 14.47
C ASP A 222 2.34 10.29 15.17
N ASP A 223 2.58 9.21 14.41
CA ASP A 223 3.14 7.98 14.98
C ASP A 223 4.56 8.22 15.51
N GLU A 224 4.84 7.72 16.73
CA GLU A 224 6.18 7.66 17.31
C GLU A 224 6.82 6.32 16.97
N VAL A 225 7.91 6.34 16.20
CA VAL A 225 8.59 5.14 15.71
C VAL A 225 9.97 5.00 16.35
N SER A 226 10.24 3.83 16.93
CA SER A 226 11.58 3.45 17.37
C SER A 226 12.41 2.95 16.19
N ILE A 227 13.58 3.55 16.00
CA ILE A 227 14.57 3.17 15.00
C ILE A 227 15.84 2.69 15.67
N SER A 228 16.59 1.81 15.02
CA SER A 228 17.92 1.40 15.47
C SER A 228 18.86 1.11 14.32
N ALA A 229 20.16 1.20 14.57
CA ALA A 229 21.19 0.84 13.60
C ALA A 229 22.29 0.02 14.27
N SER A 230 22.77 -1.01 13.58
CA SER A 230 23.83 -1.89 14.09
C SER A 230 24.86 -2.15 13.00
N ALA A 231 26.14 -1.97 13.34
CA ALA A 231 27.25 -2.19 12.41
C ALA A 231 28.12 -3.39 12.87
N PRO A 232 28.54 -4.27 11.95
CA PRO A 232 29.45 -5.35 12.30
C PRO A 232 30.84 -4.81 12.67
N MET A 233 31.59 -5.58 13.44
CA MET A 233 32.98 -5.27 13.78
C MET A 233 33.90 -5.58 12.59
N GLU A 234 34.79 -4.65 12.23
CA GLU A 234 35.78 -4.82 11.16
C GLU A 234 37.17 -5.11 11.76
N GLY A 235 37.53 -6.39 11.88
CA GLY A 235 38.80 -6.80 12.48
C GLY A 235 38.88 -6.41 13.96
N PHE A 236 39.81 -5.51 14.32
CA PHE A 236 39.95 -4.95 15.68
C PHE A 236 39.40 -3.52 15.82
N THR A 237 38.66 -3.04 14.82
CA THR A 237 38.02 -1.72 14.84
C THR A 237 36.52 -1.91 15.05
N MET A 238 35.97 -1.23 16.05
CA MET A 238 34.52 -1.17 16.27
C MET A 238 33.97 0.10 15.63
N ASN A 239 32.85 -0.03 14.93
CA ASN A 239 32.09 1.13 14.46
C ASN A 239 31.16 1.57 15.59
N VAL A 240 31.28 2.82 16.04
CA VAL A 240 30.45 3.40 17.08
C VAL A 240 29.47 4.37 16.42
N LEU A 241 28.18 4.22 16.70
CA LEU A 241 27.19 5.17 16.23
C LEU A 241 27.41 6.49 16.98
N ILE A 242 27.68 7.57 16.25
CA ILE A 242 27.93 8.90 16.82
C ILE A 242 26.69 9.78 16.78
N GLY A 243 25.67 9.39 16.00
CA GLY A 243 24.39 10.07 15.97
C GLY A 243 23.56 9.74 14.74
N TRP A 244 22.46 10.47 14.64
CA TRP A 244 21.49 10.34 13.56
C TRP A 244 21.37 11.68 12.81
N ASP A 245 21.26 11.61 11.49
CA ASP A 245 20.98 12.75 10.64
C ASP A 245 19.50 12.74 10.24
N GLY A 246 18.73 13.71 10.74
CA GLY A 246 17.29 13.78 10.50
C GLY A 246 16.52 14.27 11.73
N PRO A 247 15.18 14.36 11.64
CA PRO A 247 14.33 14.88 12.70
C PRO A 247 14.08 13.83 13.80
N VAL A 248 15.12 13.52 14.58
CA VAL A 248 15.04 12.63 15.76
C VAL A 248 14.71 13.45 17.00
N ILE A 249 13.81 12.93 17.84
CA ILE A 249 13.38 13.62 19.09
C ILE A 249 14.13 13.11 20.32
N GLU A 250 14.52 11.84 20.33
CA GLU A 250 15.28 11.20 21.41
C GLU A 250 16.25 10.19 20.81
N SER A 251 17.48 10.12 21.35
CA SER A 251 18.49 9.14 20.93
C SER A 251 19.16 8.53 22.15
N ASP A 252 19.28 7.21 22.19
CA ASP A 252 20.01 6.45 23.19
C ASP A 252 20.92 5.44 22.49
N GLY A 253 22.21 5.77 22.42
CA GLY A 253 23.22 4.93 21.79
C GLY A 253 22.90 4.61 20.33
N ASP A 254 22.62 3.35 20.06
CA ASP A 254 22.33 2.77 18.74
C ASP A 254 20.84 2.84 18.35
N SER A 255 20.01 3.47 19.19
CA SER A 255 18.57 3.61 18.99
C SER A 255 18.11 5.08 19.07
N ALA A 256 16.97 5.37 18.44
CA ALA A 256 16.36 6.68 18.44
C ALA A 256 14.83 6.60 18.26
N LYS A 257 14.14 7.70 18.53
CA LYS A 257 12.71 7.87 18.29
C LYS A 257 12.46 9.04 17.33
N VAL A 258 11.49 8.86 16.45
CA VAL A 258 11.04 9.86 15.49
C VAL A 258 9.52 9.98 15.53
N ILE A 259 9.01 11.22 15.46
CA ILE A 259 7.59 11.50 15.21
C ILE A 259 7.40 11.72 13.71
N ILE A 260 6.41 11.07 13.13
CA ILE A 260 6.14 11.13 11.70
C ILE A 260 5.16 12.26 11.37
N ASP A 261 5.66 13.41 10.93
CA ASP A 261 4.85 14.54 10.44
C ASP A 261 4.84 14.65 8.90
N GLY A 262 5.69 13.89 8.22
CA GLY A 262 5.82 13.85 6.76
C GLY A 262 6.81 12.77 6.29
N PRO A 263 7.04 12.66 4.95
CA PRO A 263 8.00 11.71 4.40
C PRO A 263 9.41 12.01 4.91
N THR A 264 10.00 11.04 5.63
CA THR A 264 11.20 11.29 6.43
C THR A 264 12.30 10.30 6.06
N THR A 265 13.53 10.80 5.91
CA THR A 265 14.73 9.97 5.79
C THR A 265 15.67 10.26 6.93
N ILE A 266 16.14 9.22 7.62
CA ILE A 266 17.08 9.32 8.73
C ILE A 266 18.32 8.50 8.40
N THR A 267 19.50 9.10 8.57
CA THR A 267 20.78 8.45 8.27
C THR A 267 21.58 8.20 9.55
N ALA A 268 21.99 6.96 9.79
CA ALA A 268 22.90 6.58 10.87
C ALA A 268 24.34 7.04 10.56
N LYS A 269 24.95 7.83 11.45
CA LYS A 269 26.33 8.32 11.32
C LYS A 269 27.27 7.55 12.25
N TRP A 270 28.38 7.06 11.69
CA TRP A 270 29.31 6.17 12.38
C TRP A 270 30.73 6.74 12.44
N GLU A 271 31.45 6.42 13.52
CA GLU A 271 32.88 6.68 13.66
C GLU A 271 33.65 5.37 13.95
N LYS A 272 34.85 5.25 13.36
CA LYS A 272 35.73 4.09 13.58
C LYS A 272 36.50 4.26 14.89
N ASN A 273 36.29 3.35 15.83
CA ASN A 273 37.04 3.27 17.08
C ASN A 273 38.06 2.11 17.02
N SER A 274 39.34 2.44 16.87
CA SER A 274 40.46 1.48 16.81
C SER A 274 41.17 1.25 18.16
N SER A 275 40.62 1.75 19.28
CA SER A 275 41.27 1.64 20.60
C SER A 275 41.55 0.19 21.03
N LEU A 276 40.65 -0.75 20.73
CA LEU A 276 40.84 -2.18 21.06
C LEU A 276 41.98 -2.83 20.28
N GLY A 277 42.18 -2.49 19.01
CA GLY A 277 43.25 -3.03 18.18
C GLY A 277 44.64 -2.57 18.64
N ILE A 278 44.75 -1.32 19.09
CA ILE A 278 46.01 -0.79 19.64
C ILE A 278 46.39 -1.57 20.90
N VAL A 279 45.44 -1.80 21.81
CA VAL A 279 45.69 -2.52 23.06
C VAL A 279 46.10 -3.98 22.81
N LEU A 280 45.41 -4.68 21.89
CA LEU A 280 45.69 -6.10 21.60
C LEU A 280 46.98 -6.35 20.82
N VAL A 281 47.49 -5.36 20.06
CA VAL A 281 48.78 -5.50 19.35
C VAL A 281 49.93 -4.99 20.23
N VAL A 282 49.75 -3.87 20.92
CA VAL A 282 50.81 -3.23 21.70
C VAL A 282 51.13 -4.01 22.97
N ILE A 283 50.14 -4.54 23.70
CA ILE A 283 50.40 -5.32 24.92
C ILE A 283 51.29 -6.56 24.64
N PRO A 284 50.97 -7.46 23.69
CA PRO A 284 51.85 -8.59 23.40
C PRO A 284 53.19 -8.17 22.82
N ALA A 285 53.26 -7.11 21.99
CA ALA A 285 54.53 -6.58 21.49
C ALA A 285 55.45 -6.08 22.62
N VAL A 286 54.90 -5.38 23.62
CA VAL A 286 55.63 -4.92 24.81
C VAL A 286 56.06 -6.10 25.67
N ILE A 287 55.22 -7.14 25.83
CA ILE A 287 55.60 -8.36 26.55
C ILE A 287 56.77 -9.08 25.85
N VAL A 288 56.70 -9.22 24.52
CA VAL A 288 57.76 -9.85 23.72
C VAL A 288 59.06 -9.04 23.81
N ALA A 289 58.99 -7.71 23.65
CA ALA A 289 60.15 -6.82 23.81
C ALA A 289 60.75 -6.93 25.22
N GLY A 290 59.91 -7.00 26.26
CA GLY A 290 60.34 -7.22 27.64
C GLY A 290 61.06 -8.55 27.85
N ILE A 291 60.57 -9.63 27.24
CA ILE A 291 61.21 -10.96 27.28
C ILE A 291 62.57 -10.94 26.56
N VAL A 292 62.65 -10.28 25.40
CA VAL A 292 63.89 -10.13 24.62
C VAL A 292 64.94 -9.34 25.41
N VAL A 293 64.58 -8.19 25.98
CA VAL A 293 65.48 -7.37 26.82
C VAL A 293 65.95 -8.15 28.06
N LYS A 294 65.10 -9.00 28.64
CA LYS A 294 65.47 -9.87 29.78
C LYS A 294 66.47 -10.96 29.37
N LYS A 295 66.39 -11.48 28.14
CA LYS A 295 67.37 -12.45 27.60
C LYS A 295 68.74 -11.80 27.30
N PHE A 296 68.77 -10.53 26.89
CA PHE A 296 70.02 -9.82 26.59
C PHE A 296 70.75 -9.23 27.82
N LYS A 297 70.16 -9.28 29.02
CA LYS A 297 70.78 -8.83 30.29
C LYS A 297 71.37 -9.99 31.12
N LYS A 298 72.34 -10.74 30.60
CA LYS A 298 73.24 -11.59 31.41
C LYS A 298 74.71 -11.14 31.24
N PRO A 299 75.54 -11.12 32.32
CA PRO A 299 76.82 -10.40 32.35
C PRO A 299 77.99 -11.17 31.71
N LYS A 300 78.94 -10.39 31.18
CA LYS A 300 80.22 -10.82 30.53
C LYS A 300 81.15 -11.62 31.45
N LYS A 301 81.82 -12.62 30.88
CA LYS A 301 83.13 -13.14 31.33
C LYS A 301 83.98 -13.47 30.08
N SER A 302 85.25 -13.08 30.05
CA SER A 302 86.26 -13.43 29.04
C SER A 302 87.58 -13.82 29.74
N PRO A 303 88.66 -14.26 29.04
CA PRO A 303 88.79 -14.87 27.70
C PRO A 303 89.69 -16.15 27.67
N SER A 304 89.79 -16.85 26.54
CA SER A 304 91.01 -17.59 26.15
C SER A 304 91.17 -17.65 24.62
N GLU A 305 92.39 -17.30 24.15
CA GLU A 305 93.09 -17.62 22.89
C GLU A 305 92.61 -18.88 22.13
N SER A 306 92.69 -19.02 20.80
CA SER A 306 93.60 -18.44 19.78
C SER A 306 93.01 -18.59 18.34
N GLU A 307 93.39 -17.66 17.45
CA GLU A 307 93.75 -17.79 16.00
C GLU A 307 92.94 -18.76 15.06
N LEU A 308 92.47 -18.42 13.85
CA LEU A 308 93.05 -17.64 12.74
C LEU A 308 91.99 -17.19 11.70
N ALA A 309 92.11 -15.92 11.29
CA ALA A 309 91.93 -15.32 9.96
C ALA A 309 90.76 -15.73 9.01
N TYR A 310 89.95 -14.76 8.59
CA TYR A 310 90.08 -14.08 7.26
C TYR A 310 89.06 -12.92 7.06
N VAL A 311 89.61 -11.74 6.69
CA VAL A 311 89.15 -10.73 5.69
C VAL A 311 87.97 -9.77 5.96
N THR A 312 88.35 -8.51 6.25
CA THR A 312 88.00 -7.17 5.64
C THR A 312 86.70 -7.05 4.81
N LYS A 313 85.87 -5.97 4.77
CA LYS A 313 85.87 -4.50 5.08
C LYS A 313 84.46 -3.97 4.61
N PRO A 314 84.06 -2.67 4.63
CA PRO A 314 84.02 -1.61 5.66
C PRO A 314 82.60 -1.17 6.10
N GLU A 315 82.65 -0.42 7.20
CA GLU A 315 81.73 0.51 7.89
C GLU A 315 81.26 1.75 7.10
N ILE A 316 80.06 2.29 7.40
CA ILE A 316 79.79 3.74 7.58
C ILE A 316 78.74 3.99 8.71
N SER A 317 79.23 4.68 9.74
CA SER A 317 78.67 5.47 10.86
C SER A 317 77.16 5.60 11.16
N GLU A 318 76.80 5.43 12.44
CA GLU A 318 75.66 6.08 13.10
C GLU A 318 76.10 6.97 14.27
N LYS A 319 75.57 8.21 14.30
CA LYS A 319 75.72 9.18 15.39
C LYS A 319 74.81 8.81 16.57
N LYS A 320 75.40 8.65 17.75
CA LYS A 320 74.69 8.59 19.04
C LYS A 320 74.14 9.97 19.44
N SER A 321 72.86 10.04 19.80
CA SER A 321 72.28 11.11 20.63
C SER A 321 71.70 10.51 21.91
N ASN A 322 72.15 11.03 23.06
CA ASN A 322 71.72 10.64 24.40
C ASN A 322 70.36 11.29 24.72
N ASN A 323 69.31 10.51 25.01
CA ASN A 323 68.06 11.08 25.54
C ASN A 323 67.40 10.17 26.60
N LYS A 324 68.04 10.01 27.75
CA LYS A 324 67.46 9.31 28.92
C LYS A 324 66.30 10.08 29.58
N ASN A 325 66.18 11.39 29.36
CA ASN A 325 65.09 12.19 29.93
C ASN A 325 63.77 11.97 29.18
N PHE A 326 63.81 11.87 27.86
CA PHE A 326 62.61 11.61 27.05
C PHE A 326 62.01 10.24 27.33
N GLU A 327 62.82 9.20 27.51
CA GLU A 327 62.31 7.87 27.90
C GLU A 327 61.60 7.90 29.25
N LYS A 328 62.10 8.69 30.21
CA LYS A 328 61.49 8.80 31.54
C LYS A 328 60.15 9.55 31.48
N GLU A 329 60.13 10.71 30.83
CA GLU A 329 58.92 11.53 30.68
C GLU A 329 57.84 10.80 29.87
N PHE A 330 58.25 10.08 28.82
CA PHE A 330 57.35 9.22 28.04
C PHE A 330 56.81 8.05 28.89
N SER A 331 57.64 7.43 29.74
CA SER A 331 57.19 6.34 30.62
C SER A 331 56.19 6.81 31.69
N GLU A 332 56.39 8.01 32.23
CA GLU A 332 55.50 8.59 33.24
C GLU A 332 54.14 8.98 32.61
N TYR A 333 54.16 9.61 31.43
CA TYR A 333 52.95 9.92 30.67
C TYR A 333 52.15 8.67 30.32
N PHE A 334 52.83 7.63 29.84
CA PHE A 334 52.17 6.39 29.45
C PHE A 334 51.65 5.60 30.65
N SER A 335 52.41 5.55 31.76
CA SER A 335 51.96 4.92 33.00
C SER A 335 50.68 5.59 33.53
N LYS A 336 50.62 6.92 33.47
CA LYS A 336 49.43 7.68 33.85
C LYS A 336 48.22 7.34 32.97
N GLN A 337 48.37 7.34 31.64
CA GLN A 337 47.27 6.99 30.74
C GLN A 337 46.77 5.55 30.94
N VAL A 338 47.68 4.60 31.19
CA VAL A 338 47.31 3.21 31.45
C VAL A 338 46.56 3.07 32.77
N LEU A 339 46.93 3.84 33.81
CA LEU A 339 46.20 3.89 35.08
C LEU A 339 44.79 4.47 34.92
N ASP A 340 44.66 5.62 34.24
CA ASP A 340 43.37 6.27 34.00
C ASP A 340 42.43 5.34 33.22
N HIS A 341 42.96 4.62 32.23
CA HIS A 341 42.18 3.65 31.47
C HIS A 341 41.81 2.40 32.29
N LEU A 342 42.73 1.89 33.12
CA LEU A 342 42.47 0.76 34.02
C LEU A 342 41.35 1.09 35.03
N GLU A 343 41.31 2.34 35.50
CA GLU A 343 40.25 2.85 36.38
C GLU A 343 38.91 2.97 35.64
N SER A 344 38.91 3.43 34.39
CA SER A 344 37.68 3.47 33.56
C SER A 344 37.06 2.09 33.34
N LEU A 345 37.90 1.05 33.13
CA LEU A 345 37.45 -0.34 32.95
C LEU A 345 36.92 -0.96 34.26
N HIS A 346 37.45 -0.54 35.40
CA HIS A 346 36.97 -0.97 36.71
C HIS A 346 35.62 -0.33 37.03
N ASN A 347 35.48 0.97 36.77
CA ASN A 347 34.24 1.70 36.99
C ASN A 347 33.10 1.22 36.07
N SER A 348 33.41 0.74 34.86
CA SER A 348 32.43 0.14 33.95
C SER A 348 32.10 -1.34 34.27
N LYS A 349 32.65 -1.90 35.35
CA LYS A 349 32.52 -3.32 35.77
C LYS A 349 32.99 -4.35 34.73
N LEU A 350 33.77 -3.93 33.72
CA LEU A 350 34.33 -4.82 32.71
C LEU A 350 35.48 -5.69 33.25
N ILE A 351 36.11 -5.27 34.35
CA ILE A 351 37.10 -6.06 35.09
C ILE A 351 36.73 -6.15 36.57
N SER A 352 36.95 -7.33 37.17
CA SER A 352 36.70 -7.54 38.61
C SER A 352 37.73 -6.82 39.48
N ASP A 353 37.36 -6.50 40.71
CA ASP A 353 38.23 -5.84 41.71
C ASP A 353 39.57 -6.57 41.89
N SER A 354 39.54 -7.91 41.88
CA SER A 354 40.75 -8.74 42.02
C SER A 354 41.68 -8.62 40.81
N LYS A 355 41.12 -8.48 39.60
CA LYS A 355 41.86 -8.32 38.36
C LYS A 355 42.42 -6.90 38.23
N TYR A 356 41.64 -5.88 38.59
CA TYR A 356 42.09 -4.49 38.71
C TYR A 356 43.30 -4.36 39.66
N SER A 357 43.17 -4.87 40.89
CA SER A 357 44.25 -4.80 41.90
C SER A 357 45.54 -5.50 41.46
N LYS A 358 45.43 -6.63 40.76
CA LYS A 358 46.58 -7.41 40.28
C LYS A 358 47.32 -6.73 39.13
N ILE A 359 46.60 -5.98 38.29
CA ILE A 359 47.18 -5.21 37.17
C ILE A 359 47.80 -3.91 37.71
N LYS A 360 47.10 -3.19 38.60
CA LYS A 360 47.59 -1.95 39.24
C LYS A 360 48.89 -2.13 40.00
N LYS A 361 49.13 -3.30 40.62
CA LYS A 361 50.39 -3.63 41.32
C LYS A 361 51.58 -3.93 40.41
N ARG A 362 51.35 -4.08 39.09
CA ARG A 362 52.38 -4.48 38.10
C ARG A 362 52.74 -3.37 37.12
N LEU A 363 51.91 -2.33 37.04
CA LEU A 363 52.22 -1.02 36.48
C LEU A 363 53.10 -0.28 37.49
#